data_AF-A0A1Q9GD07-F1
#
_entry.id   AF-A0A1Q9GD07-F1
#
_cell.length_a   1.000
_cell.length_b   1.000
_cell.length_c   1.000
_cell.angle_alpha   90.00
_cell.angle_beta   90.00
_cell.angle_gamma   90.00
#
_symmetry.space_group_name_H-M   'P 1'
#
loop_
_entity.id
_entity.type
_entity.pdbx_description
1 polymer ?
#
loop_
_entity_poly.entity_id
_entity_poly.type
_entity_poly.pdbx_seq_one_letter_code
_entity_poly.pdbx_strand_id
1 'polypeptide(L)'
;MSDLYQFHAHLELQHIFLEANAERFHHLSTFIDGYYCYRHQLVTRQGKADWTQIFEHGIRSKAASQIADRKKLVREPRLPFAVLTGKLKVLVRDDELNLESLQSLLDDHLEYTVLTREEFQRLKAAGLTERMPAGYYCPASSDYQNTDARFEAVGIEF
;
A
#
# COMPACT_ATOMS: atom_id res chain seq x y z
N MET A 1 10.46 9.95 16.33
CA MET A 1 11.03 9.26 15.15
C MET A 1 12.48 9.68 15.01
N SER A 2 13.39 8.78 14.62
CA SER A 2 14.77 9.17 14.31
C SER A 2 14.77 10.15 13.13
N ASP A 3 15.45 11.29 13.30
CA ASP A 3 15.57 12.37 12.30
C ASP A 3 16.02 11.85 10.92
N LEU A 4 16.85 10.79 10.92
CA LEU A 4 17.34 10.12 9.72
C LEU A 4 16.22 9.44 8.91
N TYR A 5 15.27 8.78 9.56
CA TYR A 5 14.21 8.06 8.84
C TYR A 5 13.17 9.02 8.27
N GLN A 6 12.92 10.13 8.97
CA GLN A 6 12.08 11.20 8.45
C GLN A 6 12.70 11.85 7.21
N PHE A 7 14.01 12.09 7.22
CA PHE A 7 14.74 12.57 6.05
C PHE A 7 14.58 11.61 4.86
N HIS A 8 14.80 10.31 5.04
CA HIS A 8 14.65 9.33 3.95
C HIS A 8 13.20 9.19 3.47
N ALA A 9 12.21 9.17 4.37
CA ALA A 9 10.81 9.19 3.99
C ALA A 9 10.48 10.44 3.14
N HIS A 10 11.00 11.61 3.53
CA HIS A 10 10.82 12.85 2.77
C HIS A 10 11.49 12.80 1.39
N LEU A 11 12.66 12.17 1.27
CA LEU A 11 13.30 11.95 -0.04
C LEU A 11 12.44 11.07 -0.95
N GLU A 12 11.88 9.97 -0.45
CA GLU A 12 10.99 9.13 -1.26
C GLU A 12 9.72 9.87 -1.66
N LEU A 13 9.18 10.71 -0.76
CA LEU A 13 8.05 11.58 -1.07
C LEU A 13 8.36 12.55 -2.22
N GLN A 14 9.56 13.14 -2.24
CA GLN A 14 10.02 13.98 -3.34
C GLN A 14 10.16 13.20 -4.66
N HIS A 15 10.69 11.97 -4.63
CA HIS A 15 10.75 11.12 -5.83
C HIS A 15 9.35 10.85 -6.39
N ILE A 16 8.39 10.49 -5.52
CA ILE A 16 7.00 10.25 -5.91
C ILE A 16 6.40 11.53 -6.53
N PHE A 17 6.61 12.69 -5.89
CA PHE A 17 6.12 13.97 -6.39
C PHE A 17 6.67 14.29 -7.78
N LEU A 18 7.97 14.11 -8.02
CA LEU A 18 8.59 14.39 -9.32
C LEU A 18 8.08 13.45 -10.42
N GLU A 19 8.01 12.14 -10.14
CA GLU A 19 7.52 11.17 -11.12
C GLU A 19 6.02 11.35 -11.40
N ALA A 20 5.22 11.73 -10.41
CA ALA A 20 3.79 12.00 -10.59
C ALA A 20 3.53 13.24 -11.46
N ASN A 21 4.26 14.34 -11.24
CA ASN A 21 4.19 15.53 -12.09
C ASN A 21 4.66 15.26 -13.52
N ALA A 22 5.60 14.35 -13.71
CA ALA A 22 6.05 13.90 -15.02
C ALA A 22 5.13 12.81 -15.64
N GLU A 23 4.02 12.48 -14.98
CA GLU A 23 3.07 11.42 -15.35
C GLU A 23 3.69 10.00 -15.48
N ARG A 24 4.82 9.76 -14.81
CA ARG A 24 5.58 8.49 -14.83
C ARG A 24 5.14 7.53 -13.72
N PHE A 25 3.85 7.26 -13.66
CA PHE A 25 3.25 6.47 -12.56
C PHE A 25 3.78 5.03 -12.42
N HIS A 26 4.39 4.46 -13.45
CA HIS A 26 4.91 3.08 -13.46
C HIS A 26 6.17 2.89 -12.58
N HIS A 27 6.85 3.97 -12.19
CA HIS A 27 8.03 3.91 -11.32
C HIS A 27 7.71 4.08 -9.83
N LEU A 28 6.46 4.39 -9.48
CA LEU A 28 6.11 4.83 -8.13
C LEU A 28 6.20 3.74 -7.07
N SER A 29 5.97 2.47 -7.43
CA SER A 29 5.88 1.37 -6.46
C SER A 29 7.13 1.24 -5.59
N THR A 30 8.31 1.41 -6.16
CA THR A 30 9.59 1.36 -5.43
C THR A 30 9.70 2.46 -4.38
N PHE A 31 9.33 3.70 -4.74
CA PHE A 31 9.40 4.84 -3.83
C PHE A 31 8.30 4.78 -2.77
N ILE A 32 7.11 4.29 -3.12
CA ILE A 32 6.00 4.07 -2.18
C ILE A 32 6.37 2.99 -1.15
N ASP A 33 6.91 1.85 -1.60
CA ASP A 33 7.42 0.79 -0.71
C ASP A 33 8.51 1.37 0.22
N GLY A 34 9.43 2.18 -0.31
CA GLY A 34 10.48 2.86 0.45
C GLY A 34 9.94 3.83 1.50
N TYR A 35 9.00 4.69 1.10
CA TYR A 35 8.32 5.64 1.98
C TYR A 35 7.68 4.91 3.16
N TYR A 36 6.89 3.86 2.90
CA TYR A 36 6.28 3.04 3.95
C TYR A 36 7.34 2.48 4.91
N CYS A 37 8.41 1.90 4.37
CA CYS A 37 9.47 1.33 5.20
C CYS A 37 10.11 2.37 6.12
N TYR A 38 10.43 3.56 5.63
CA TYR A 38 11.04 4.61 6.47
C TYR A 38 10.08 5.17 7.51
N ARG A 39 8.79 5.36 7.15
CA ARG A 39 7.76 5.81 8.09
C ARG A 39 7.56 4.86 9.27
N HIS A 40 7.66 3.55 9.00
CA HIS A 40 7.50 2.49 10.00
C HIS A 40 8.84 1.97 10.58
N GLN A 41 9.97 2.60 10.25
CA GLN A 41 11.31 2.21 10.71
C GLN A 41 11.72 0.77 10.31
N LEU A 42 11.15 0.27 9.21
CA LEU A 42 11.43 -1.03 8.62
C LEU A 42 12.70 -0.92 7.77
N VAL A 43 13.85 -0.87 8.43
CA VAL A 43 15.14 -0.65 7.77
C VAL A 43 16.14 -1.75 8.10
N THR A 44 17.04 -2.01 7.16
CA THR A 44 18.20 -2.88 7.37
C THR A 44 19.13 -2.27 8.43
N ARG A 45 20.11 -3.06 8.90
CA ARG A 45 21.19 -2.56 9.79
C ARG A 45 21.98 -1.39 9.19
N GLN A 46 21.96 -1.23 7.87
CA GLN A 46 22.62 -0.13 7.14
C GLN A 46 21.70 1.08 6.94
N GLY A 47 20.49 1.08 7.49
CA GLY A 47 19.53 2.17 7.38
C GLY A 47 18.78 2.24 6.04
N LYS A 48 18.92 1.25 5.16
CA LYS A 48 18.16 1.16 3.89
C LYS A 48 16.78 0.55 4.13
N ALA A 49 15.76 1.00 3.39
CA ALA A 49 14.42 0.41 3.40
C ALA A 49 14.47 -1.13 3.27
N ASP A 50 13.75 -1.82 4.15
CA ASP A 50 13.65 -3.28 4.20
C ASP A 50 12.19 -3.73 4.12
N TRP A 51 11.73 -3.83 2.88
CA TRP A 51 10.44 -4.41 2.51
C TRP A 51 10.17 -5.82 3.08
N THR A 52 11.21 -6.55 3.51
CA THR A 52 11.05 -7.87 4.11
C THR A 52 10.45 -7.79 5.51
N GLN A 53 10.69 -6.69 6.22
CA GLN A 53 10.14 -6.48 7.56
C GLN A 53 8.64 -6.17 7.54
N ILE A 54 8.07 -5.85 6.36
CA ILE A 54 6.62 -5.73 6.18
C ILE A 54 5.91 -7.04 6.54
N PHE A 55 6.54 -8.20 6.36
CA PHE A 55 5.96 -9.49 6.77
C PHE A 55 5.74 -9.61 8.28
N GLU A 56 6.50 -8.88 9.08
CA GLU A 56 6.38 -8.87 10.55
C GLU A 56 5.55 -7.69 11.06
N HIS A 57 5.55 -6.57 10.35
CA HIS A 57 4.80 -5.37 10.74
C HIS A 57 3.37 -5.33 10.20
N GLY A 58 3.13 -5.84 8.99
CA GLY A 58 1.83 -5.78 8.34
C GLY A 58 0.78 -6.65 9.03
N ILE A 59 -0.49 -6.24 8.93
CA ILE A 59 -1.62 -7.00 9.49
C ILE A 59 -1.68 -8.36 8.79
N ARG A 60 -1.63 -9.45 9.54
CA ARG A 60 -1.72 -10.81 9.00
C ARG A 60 -3.16 -11.26 8.96
N SER A 61 -3.57 -11.95 7.90
CA SER A 61 -4.83 -12.70 7.90
C SER A 61 -4.80 -13.78 8.99
N LYS A 62 -5.97 -14.27 9.41
CA LYS A 62 -6.08 -15.38 10.36
C LYS A 62 -5.32 -16.62 9.88
N ALA A 63 -5.36 -16.91 8.58
CA ALA A 63 -4.63 -18.03 7.99
C ALA A 63 -3.11 -17.76 7.95
N ALA A 64 -2.68 -16.56 7.55
CA ALA A 64 -1.27 -16.19 7.51
C ALA A 64 -0.63 -16.14 8.91
N SER A 65 -1.41 -15.84 9.94
CA SER A 65 -0.97 -15.83 11.34
C SER A 65 -0.50 -17.20 11.84
N GLN A 66 -0.95 -18.30 11.21
CA GLN A 66 -0.54 -19.66 11.55
C GLN A 66 0.71 -20.13 10.80
N ILE A 67 1.29 -19.30 9.93
CA ILE A 67 2.40 -19.66 9.06
C ILE A 67 3.66 -18.88 9.44
N ALA A 68 4.68 -19.60 9.90
CA ALA A 68 6.01 -19.03 10.16
C ALA A 68 6.88 -18.94 8.89
N ASP A 69 6.66 -19.83 7.90
CA ASP A 69 7.45 -19.84 6.68
C ASP A 69 7.05 -18.67 5.75
N ARG A 70 7.85 -17.61 5.77
CA ARG A 70 7.69 -16.43 4.92
C ARG A 70 7.56 -16.76 3.43
N LYS A 71 8.17 -17.85 2.95
CA LYS A 71 8.07 -18.21 1.52
C LYS A 71 6.63 -18.51 1.11
N LYS A 72 5.77 -18.93 2.04
CA LYS A 72 4.34 -19.21 1.82
C LYS A 72 3.44 -17.99 2.00
N LEU A 73 4.02 -16.85 2.34
CA LEU A 73 3.32 -15.59 2.56
C LEU A 73 3.52 -14.62 1.39
N VAL A 74 2.59 -13.70 1.25
CA VAL A 74 2.61 -12.59 0.29
C VAL A 74 2.29 -11.31 1.05
N ARG A 75 3.09 -10.27 0.86
CA ARG A 75 2.75 -8.90 1.28
C ARG A 75 1.90 -8.27 0.19
N GLU A 76 0.84 -7.58 0.59
CA GLU A 76 -0.13 -7.00 -0.33
C GLU A 76 -0.62 -5.66 0.24
N PRO A 77 -0.61 -4.55 -0.51
CA PRO A 77 -1.17 -3.28 -0.04
C PRO A 77 -2.67 -3.45 0.28
N ARG A 78 -3.22 -2.90 1.37
CA ARG A 78 -4.68 -3.00 1.61
C ARG A 78 -5.49 -2.36 0.49
N LEU A 79 -5.09 -1.15 0.09
CA LEU A 79 -5.57 -0.49 -1.12
C LEU A 79 -4.68 -0.85 -2.32
N PRO A 80 -5.22 -1.41 -3.42
CA PRO A 80 -4.43 -1.72 -4.62
C PRO A 80 -3.62 -0.52 -5.11
N PHE A 81 -2.37 -0.75 -5.53
CA PHE A 81 -1.51 0.33 -6.05
C PHE A 81 -2.13 1.06 -7.23
N ALA A 82 -2.87 0.38 -8.10
CA ALA A 82 -3.59 1.00 -9.21
C ALA A 82 -4.65 2.02 -8.72
N VAL A 83 -5.31 1.73 -7.58
CA VAL A 83 -6.33 2.62 -6.99
C VAL A 83 -5.66 3.80 -6.27
N LEU A 84 -4.57 3.56 -5.55
CA LEU A 84 -3.74 4.63 -4.96
C LEU A 84 -3.18 5.56 -6.05
N THR A 85 -2.70 4.99 -7.15
CA THR A 85 -2.23 5.72 -8.33
C THR A 85 -3.38 6.53 -8.96
N GLY A 86 -4.59 5.98 -9.02
CA GLY A 86 -5.78 6.70 -9.47
C GLY A 86 -6.08 7.94 -8.62
N LYS A 87 -5.99 7.83 -7.29
CA LYS A 87 -6.12 8.97 -6.38
C LYS A 87 -5.03 10.02 -6.60
N LEU A 88 -3.78 9.59 -6.80
CA LEU A 88 -2.68 10.49 -7.12
C LEU A 88 -2.88 11.23 -8.45
N LYS A 89 -3.38 10.54 -9.48
CA LYS A 89 -3.73 11.16 -10.77
C LYS A 89 -4.81 12.23 -10.63
N VAL A 90 -5.76 12.06 -9.71
CA VAL A 90 -6.78 13.07 -9.40
C VAL A 90 -6.11 14.33 -8.84
N LEU A 91 -5.19 14.21 -7.88
CA LEU A 91 -4.45 15.37 -7.35
C LEU A 91 -3.65 16.11 -8.43
N VAL A 92 -3.00 15.38 -9.35
CA VAL A 92 -2.28 15.98 -10.48
C VAL A 92 -3.25 16.73 -11.41
N ARG A 93 -4.38 16.08 -11.78
CA ARG A 93 -5.38 16.65 -12.68
C ARG A 93 -6.00 17.93 -12.11
N ASP A 94 -6.23 17.96 -10.80
CA ASP A 94 -6.92 19.06 -10.12
C ASP A 94 -5.94 20.15 -9.64
N ASP A 95 -4.64 20.04 -9.97
CA ASP A 95 -3.55 20.96 -9.55
C ASP A 95 -3.40 21.07 -8.01
N GLU A 96 -3.76 19.99 -7.30
CA GLU A 96 -3.72 19.88 -5.84
C GLU A 96 -2.50 19.10 -5.36
N LEU A 97 -1.69 18.55 -6.27
CA LEU A 97 -0.49 17.79 -5.90
C LEU A 97 0.59 18.72 -5.34
N ASN A 98 0.88 18.56 -4.06
CA ASN A 98 2.04 19.10 -3.38
C ASN A 98 2.57 18.06 -2.38
N LEU A 99 3.70 18.33 -1.73
CA LEU A 99 4.30 17.35 -0.80
C LEU A 99 3.38 17.04 0.38
N GLU A 100 2.63 18.02 0.89
CA GLU A 100 1.71 17.81 2.02
C GLU A 100 0.52 16.95 1.60
N SER A 101 -0.17 17.29 0.50
CA SER A 101 -1.30 16.50 0.01
C SER A 101 -0.91 15.08 -0.41
N LEU A 102 0.30 14.93 -0.97
CA LEU A 102 0.86 13.61 -1.26
C LEU A 102 1.15 12.82 0.01
N GLN A 103 1.72 13.47 1.03
CA GLN A 103 2.00 12.80 2.30
C GLN A 103 0.69 12.33 2.96
N SER A 104 -0.31 13.20 3.04
CA SER A 104 -1.64 12.83 3.57
C SER A 104 -2.25 11.66 2.80
N LEU A 105 -2.20 11.70 1.46
CA LEU A 105 -2.70 10.61 0.63
C LEU A 105 -2.05 9.25 0.98
N LEU A 106 -0.73 9.23 1.19
CA LEU A 106 -0.01 8.02 1.54
C LEU A 106 -0.27 7.62 2.99
N ASP A 107 -0.18 8.54 3.95
CA ASP A 107 -0.43 8.26 5.37
C ASP A 107 -1.87 7.71 5.58
N ASP A 108 -2.87 8.13 4.78
CA ASP A 108 -4.27 7.69 4.91
C ASP A 108 -4.59 6.36 4.20
N HIS A 109 -3.79 5.94 3.21
CA HIS A 109 -4.16 4.84 2.32
C HIS A 109 -3.08 3.76 2.14
N LEU A 110 -1.83 4.05 2.49
CA LEU A 110 -0.72 3.13 2.31
C LEU A 110 -0.54 2.25 3.54
N GLU A 111 -1.25 1.14 3.55
CA GLU A 111 -1.10 0.09 4.54
C GLU A 111 -0.83 -1.25 3.84
N TYR A 112 -0.07 -2.14 4.48
CA TYR A 112 0.17 -3.48 3.97
C TYR A 112 -0.46 -4.54 4.85
N THR A 113 -0.92 -5.58 4.19
CA THR A 113 -1.37 -6.82 4.80
C THR A 113 -0.52 -8.00 4.35
N VAL A 114 -0.56 -9.08 5.12
CA VAL A 114 0.18 -10.31 4.86
C VAL A 114 -0.82 -11.45 4.74
N LEU A 115 -0.78 -12.10 3.58
CA LEU A 115 -1.70 -13.18 3.19
C LEU A 115 -0.93 -14.47 2.96
N THR A 116 -1.63 -15.60 2.96
CA THR A 116 -1.08 -16.82 2.36
C THR A 116 -1.05 -16.72 0.84
N ARG A 117 -0.23 -17.55 0.18
CA ARG A 117 -0.23 -17.65 -1.29
C ARG A 117 -1.59 -18.05 -1.84
N GLU A 118 -2.32 -18.95 -1.15
CA GLU A 118 -3.64 -19.39 -1.55
C GLU A 118 -4.67 -18.26 -1.48
N GLU A 119 -4.64 -17.46 -0.40
CA GLU A 119 -5.47 -16.26 -0.27
C GLU A 119 -5.19 -15.25 -1.39
N PHE A 120 -3.92 -14.99 -1.67
CA PHE A 120 -3.52 -14.10 -2.76
C PHE A 120 -3.98 -14.63 -4.14
N GLN A 121 -3.95 -15.96 -4.37
CA GLN A 121 -4.51 -16.52 -5.60
C GLN A 121 -6.02 -16.33 -5.71
N ARG A 122 -6.78 -16.38 -4.61
CA ARG A 122 -8.23 -16.09 -4.63
C ARG A 122 -8.50 -14.63 -5.03
N LEU A 123 -7.77 -13.67 -4.45
CA LEU A 123 -7.84 -12.26 -4.86
C LEU A 123 -7.54 -12.07 -6.35
N LYS A 124 -6.48 -12.73 -6.83
CA LYS A 124 -6.08 -12.68 -8.23
C LYS A 124 -7.14 -13.27 -9.16
N ALA A 125 -7.71 -14.42 -8.81
CA ALA A 125 -8.77 -15.06 -9.57
C ALA A 125 -10.04 -14.21 -9.64
N ALA A 126 -10.35 -13.45 -8.59
CA ALA A 126 -11.46 -12.48 -8.57
C ALA A 126 -11.13 -11.17 -9.31
N GLY A 127 -9.88 -10.98 -9.76
CA GLY A 127 -9.40 -9.74 -10.37
C GLY A 127 -9.42 -8.56 -9.40
N LEU A 128 -9.19 -8.80 -8.10
CA LEU A 128 -9.22 -7.79 -7.03
C LEU A 128 -7.81 -7.36 -6.58
N THR A 129 -6.75 -7.80 -7.25
CA THR A 129 -5.37 -7.33 -6.99
C THR A 129 -5.13 -5.90 -7.49
N GLU A 130 -5.83 -5.49 -8.55
CA GLU A 130 -5.63 -4.19 -9.22
C GLU A 130 -6.83 -3.24 -9.05
N ARG A 131 -7.87 -3.64 -8.32
CA ARG A 131 -9.08 -2.82 -8.15
C ARG A 131 -9.83 -3.16 -6.87
N MET A 132 -10.58 -2.19 -6.37
CA MET A 132 -11.59 -2.42 -5.34
C MET A 132 -12.91 -2.94 -5.94
N PRO A 133 -13.75 -3.64 -5.16
CA PRO A 133 -15.12 -4.00 -5.55
C PRO A 133 -15.96 -2.75 -5.83
N ALA A 134 -17.04 -2.90 -6.59
CA ALA A 134 -17.91 -1.77 -6.97
C ALA A 134 -18.47 -1.00 -5.76
N GLY A 135 -18.81 -1.71 -4.68
CA GLY A 135 -19.30 -1.12 -3.43
C GLY A 135 -18.35 -0.08 -2.83
N TYR A 136 -17.04 -0.25 -3.00
CA TYR A 136 -16.03 0.69 -2.50
C TYR A 136 -16.22 2.12 -3.04
N TYR A 137 -16.69 2.25 -4.28
CA TYR A 137 -16.85 3.54 -4.95
C TYR A 137 -18.26 4.14 -4.78
N CYS A 138 -19.19 3.43 -4.13
CA CYS A 138 -20.60 3.81 -4.06
C CYS A 138 -20.96 4.31 -2.64
N PRO A 139 -21.27 5.61 -2.45
CA PRO A 139 -21.62 6.15 -1.12
C PRO A 139 -22.82 5.48 -0.44
N ALA A 140 -23.70 4.83 -1.20
CA ALA A 140 -24.86 4.12 -0.67
C ALA A 140 -24.54 2.66 -0.23
N SER A 141 -23.33 2.17 -0.51
CA SER A 141 -22.89 0.83 -0.15
C SER A 141 -22.37 0.78 1.29
N SER A 142 -22.57 -0.34 1.98
CA SER A 142 -21.87 -0.64 3.25
C SER A 142 -20.36 -0.63 3.10
N ASP A 143 -19.88 -0.92 1.88
CA ASP A 143 -18.47 -1.07 1.56
C ASP A 143 -17.81 0.24 1.15
N TYR A 144 -18.53 1.37 1.21
CA TYR A 144 -18.02 2.66 0.73
C TYR A 144 -16.70 3.02 1.45
N GLN A 145 -15.64 3.18 0.66
CA GLN A 145 -14.27 3.43 1.14
C GLN A 145 -13.70 2.37 2.11
N ASN A 146 -14.34 1.20 2.24
CA ASN A 146 -13.84 0.11 3.07
C ASN A 146 -12.70 -0.65 2.35
N THR A 147 -11.47 -0.54 2.85
CA THR A 147 -10.30 -1.24 2.29
C THR A 147 -10.36 -2.76 2.49
N ASP A 148 -11.14 -3.24 3.45
CA ASP A 148 -11.36 -4.67 3.69
C ASP A 148 -12.29 -5.34 2.69
N ALA A 149 -13.15 -4.58 2.02
CA ALA A 149 -14.21 -5.12 1.16
C ALA A 149 -13.69 -6.09 0.08
N ARG A 150 -12.48 -5.86 -0.44
CA ARG A 150 -11.89 -6.75 -1.47
C ARG A 150 -11.40 -8.08 -0.90
N PHE A 151 -10.97 -8.10 0.36
CA PHE A 151 -10.53 -9.29 1.08
C PHE A 151 -11.73 -10.10 1.54
N GLU A 152 -12.73 -9.43 2.12
CA GLU A 152 -14.01 -10.02 2.52
C GLU A 152 -14.72 -10.69 1.34
N ALA A 153 -14.72 -10.06 0.16
CA ALA A 153 -15.31 -10.60 -1.07
C ALA A 153 -14.74 -11.96 -1.51
N VAL A 154 -13.56 -12.35 -1.02
CA VAL A 154 -12.93 -13.66 -1.31
C VAL A 154 -12.69 -14.50 -0.06
N GLY A 155 -13.36 -14.16 1.04
CA GLY A 155 -13.31 -14.89 2.31
C GLY A 155 -11.93 -14.87 2.96
N ILE A 156 -11.27 -13.72 2.95
CA ILE A 156 -10.05 -13.47 3.74
C ILE A 156 -10.47 -12.71 5.00
N GLU A 157 -10.01 -13.18 6.16
CA GLU A 157 -10.30 -12.60 7.46
C GLU A 157 -9.00 -12.16 8.13
N PHE A 158 -9.04 -11.02 8.83
CA PHE A 158 -7.95 -10.48 9.63
C PHE A 158 -8.19 -10.68 11.12
#